data_AF-F7JKU1-F1
#
_entry.id   AF-F7JKU1-F1
#
_cell.length_a   1.000
_cell.length_b   1.000
_cell.length_c   1.000
_cell.angle_alpha   90.00
_cell.angle_beta   90.00
_cell.angle_gamma   90.00
#
_symmetry.space_group_name_H-M   'P 1'
#
loop_
_entity.id
_entity.type
_entity.pdbx_description
1 polymer ?
#
loop_
_entity_poly.entity_id
_entity_poly.type
_entity_poly.pdbx_seq_one_letter_code
_entity_poly.pdbx_strand_id
1 'polypeptide(L)' 'MMTYISLFSSAGVGCYGFKLEDFSCIATNELIERRLKIQKYNNKCKYDSGYICGDITTNEVKERLFEQIDLWKKN' A
#
# COMPACT_ATOMS: atom_id res chain seq x y z
N MET A 1 13.71 2.08 10.37
CA MET A 1 12.28 2.43 10.25
C MET A 1 11.52 1.19 9.85
N MET A 2 10.44 0.85 10.55
CA MET A 2 9.66 -0.35 10.25
C MET A 2 8.61 -0.04 9.16
N THR A 3 8.40 -1.00 8.28
CA THR A 3 7.51 -0.83 7.12
C THR A 3 6.66 -2.05 6.87
N TYR A 4 5.58 -1.86 6.13
CA TYR A 4 4.70 -2.94 5.73
C TYR A 4 4.04 -2.67 4.37
N ILE A 5 3.48 -3.74 3.82
CA ILE A 5 2.61 -3.72 2.65
C ILE A 5 1.23 -4.21 3.07
N SER A 6 0.17 -3.53 2.66
CA SER A 6 -1.21 -3.93 2.92
C SER A 6 -1.82 -4.59 1.68
N LEU A 7 -2.14 -5.87 1.76
CA LEU A 7 -2.81 -6.60 0.68
C LEU A 7 -4.28 -6.81 1.03
N PHE A 8 -5.15 -6.87 0.02
CA PHE A 8 -6.62 -6.95 0.23
C PHE A 8 -7.12 -5.86 1.19
N SER A 9 -6.55 -4.66 1.03
CA SER A 9 -6.47 -3.64 2.06
C SER A 9 -7.79 -2.93 2.37
N SER A 10 -8.83 -3.14 1.55
CA SER A 10 -10.14 -2.51 1.69
C SER A 10 -10.00 -0.98 1.83
N ALA A 11 -10.60 -0.35 2.83
CA ALA A 11 -10.44 1.08 3.09
C ALA A 11 -9.24 1.44 4.00
N GLY A 12 -8.34 0.49 4.29
CA GLY A 12 -7.14 0.75 5.10
C GLY A 12 -7.41 0.95 6.60
N VAL A 13 -8.45 0.29 7.13
CA VAL A 13 -8.76 0.31 8.58
C VAL A 13 -7.74 -0.50 9.38
N GLY A 14 -7.39 -1.71 8.91
CA GLY A 14 -6.39 -2.57 9.57
C GLY A 14 -4.99 -1.94 9.65
N CYS A 15 -4.70 -0.95 8.81
CA CYS A 15 -3.46 -0.18 8.85
C CYS A 15 -3.33 0.72 10.09
N TYR A 16 -4.41 0.98 10.83
CA TYR A 16 -4.39 1.94 11.94
C TYR A 16 -3.49 1.48 13.09
N GLY A 17 -3.49 0.18 13.42
CA GLY A 17 -2.59 -0.35 14.46
C GLY A 17 -1.12 -0.16 14.11
N PHE A 18 -0.73 -0.46 12.87
CA PHE A 18 0.62 -0.21 12.37
C PHE A 18 1.03 1.26 12.47
N LYS A 19 0.10 2.18 12.16
CA LYS A 19 0.34 3.62 12.30
C LYS A 19 0.62 4.02 13.75
N LEU A 20 -0.07 3.43 14.73
CA LEU A 20 0.14 3.70 16.15
C LEU A 20 1.52 3.23 16.64
N GLU A 21 2.06 2.19 16.01
CA GLU A 21 3.39 1.62 16.31
C GLU A 21 4.50 2.21 15.42
N ASP A 22 4.28 3.36 14.79
CA ASP A 22 5.23 4.08 13.92
C ASP A 22 5.71 3.29 12.68
N PHE A 23 4.93 2.30 12.23
CA PHE A 23 5.18 1.64 10.95
C PHE A 23 4.68 2.49 9.78
N SER A 24 5.44 2.49 8.69
CA SER A 24 5.03 3.18 7.45
C SER A 24 4.58 2.20 6.37
N CYS A 25 3.37 2.41 5.84
CA CYS A 25 2.93 1.71 4.64
C CYS A 25 3.76 2.18 3.44
N ILE A 26 4.42 1.26 2.75
CA ILE A 26 5.15 1.56 1.51
C ILE A 26 4.34 1.19 0.26
N ALA A 27 3.41 0.24 0.37
CA ALA A 27 2.47 -0.10 -0.68
C ALA A 27 1.17 -0.67 -0.12
N THR A 28 0.07 -0.43 -0.84
CA THR A 28 -1.25 -0.97 -0.56
C THR A 28 -1.87 -1.45 -1.86
N ASN A 29 -2.41 -2.67 -1.86
CA ASN A 29 -3.15 -3.22 -2.98
C ASN A 29 -4.62 -3.47 -2.62
N GLU A 30 -5.50 -3.04 -3.52
CA GLU A 30 -6.94 -3.20 -3.42
C GLU A 30 -7.55 -3.35 -4.81
N LEU A 31 -8.55 -4.24 -4.93
CA LEU A 31 -9.23 -4.48 -6.20
C LEU A 31 -10.24 -3.36 -6.53
N ILE A 32 -10.92 -2.81 -5.51
CA ILE A 32 -11.98 -1.81 -5.68
C ILE A 32 -11.42 -0.39 -5.57
N GLU A 33 -11.36 0.32 -6.70
CA GLU A 33 -10.79 1.67 -6.82
C GLU A 33 -11.34 2.67 -5.80
N ARG A 34 -12.66 2.65 -5.54
CA ARG A 34 -13.29 3.55 -4.55
C ARG A 34 -12.69 3.36 -3.14
N ARG A 35 -12.34 2.14 -2.76
CA ARG A 35 -11.75 1.85 -1.44
C ARG A 35 -10.30 2.32 -1.37
N LEU A 36 -9.55 2.13 -2.45
CA LEU A 36 -8.19 2.66 -2.57
C LEU A 36 -8.17 4.20 -2.54
N LYS A 37 -9.13 4.86 -3.20
CA LYS A 37 -9.31 6.33 -3.13
C LYS A 37 -9.45 6.81 -1.69
N ILE A 38 -10.26 6.14 -0.86
CA ILE A 38 -10.39 6.46 0.58
C ILE A 38 -9.04 6.37 1.29
N GLN A 39 -8.22 5.36 1.00
CA GLN A 39 -6.88 5.25 1.57
C GLN A 39 -5.98 6.42 1.15
N LYS A 40 -6.05 6.81 -0.12
CA LYS A 40 -5.29 7.96 -0.65
C LYS A 40 -5.70 9.27 0.01
N TYR A 41 -7.00 9.53 0.16
CA TYR A 41 -7.50 10.71 0.87
C TYR A 41 -7.02 10.78 2.34
N ASN A 42 -6.79 9.64 2.97
CA ASN A 42 -6.31 9.55 4.35
C ASN A 42 -4.79 9.44 4.47
N ASN A 43 -4.04 9.61 3.36
CA ASN A 43 -2.58 9.50 3.31
C ASN A 43 -2.07 8.22 3.99
N LYS A 44 -2.71 7.07 3.70
CA LYS A 44 -2.38 5.80 4.36
C LYS A 44 -0.98 5.29 4.06
N CYS A 45 -0.46 5.54 2.86
CA CYS A 45 0.86 5.09 2.44
C CYS A 45 1.78 6.26 2.13
N LYS A 46 3.07 6.04 2.40
CA LYS A 46 4.15 7.04 2.32
C LYS A 46 4.33 7.58 0.90
N TYR A 47 4.24 6.70 -0.09
CA TYR A 47 4.45 7.04 -1.50
C TYR A 47 3.12 7.06 -2.24
N ASP A 48 2.93 8.05 -3.10
CA ASP A 48 1.76 8.11 -3.99
C ASP A 48 1.76 6.96 -5.01
N SER A 49 2.93 6.45 -5.39
CA SER A 49 3.10 5.24 -6.20
C SER A 49 2.70 3.96 -5.46
N GLY A 50 2.62 4.03 -4.12
CA GLY A 50 2.27 2.90 -3.26
C GLY A 50 0.79 2.51 -3.33
N TYR A 51 -0.09 3.34 -3.88
CA TYR A 51 -1.51 3.00 -4.05
C TYR A 51 -1.74 2.22 -5.34
N ILE A 52 -1.87 0.90 -5.24
CA ILE A 52 -1.92 0.00 -6.39
C ILE A 52 -3.32 -0.61 -6.50
N CYS A 53 -4.14 -0.07 -7.40
CA CYS A 53 -5.43 -0.66 -7.75
C CYS A 53 -5.23 -1.81 -8.73
N GLY A 54 -5.85 -2.96 -8.47
CA GLY A 54 -5.86 -4.06 -9.43
C GLY A 54 -5.84 -5.44 -8.78
N ASP A 55 -6.03 -6.45 -9.62
CA ASP A 55 -5.97 -7.86 -9.23
C ASP A 55 -4.52 -8.30 -8.99
N ILE A 56 -4.22 -8.66 -7.74
CA ILE A 56 -2.90 -9.11 -7.30
C ILE A 56 -2.41 -10.39 -7.99
N THR A 57 -3.29 -11.14 -8.64
CA THR A 57 -2.89 -12.33 -9.39
C THR A 57 -2.12 -11.97 -10.67
N THR A 58 -2.34 -10.77 -11.21
CA THR A 58 -1.69 -10.28 -12.43
C THR A 58 -0.21 -9.96 -12.20
N ASN A 59 0.60 -10.16 -13.24
CA ASN A 59 2.03 -9.81 -13.19
C ASN A 59 2.25 -8.31 -13.05
N GLU A 60 1.43 -7.49 -13.72
CA GLU A 60 1.50 -6.02 -13.62
C GLU A 60 1.38 -5.53 -12.17
N VAL A 61 0.40 -6.02 -11.42
CA VAL A 61 0.20 -5.60 -10.01
C VAL A 61 1.34 -6.11 -9.13
N LYS A 62 1.83 -7.33 -9.36
CA LYS A 62 2.98 -7.88 -8.62
C LYS A 62 4.25 -7.08 -8.89
N GLU A 63 4.54 -6.75 -10.14
CA GLU A 63 5.70 -5.95 -10.54
C GLU A 63 5.66 -4.59 -9.86
N ARG A 64 4.52 -3.89 -9.91
CA ARG A 64 4.34 -2.61 -9.20
C ARG A 64 4.56 -2.72 -7.69
N LEU A 65 4.14 -3.82 -7.06
CA LEU A 65 4.39 -4.07 -5.63
C LEU A 65 5.88 -4.28 -5.36
N PHE A 66 6.57 -5.07 -6.20
CA PHE A 66 8.02 -5.29 -6.08
C PHE A 66 8.81 -4.00 -6.32
N GLU A 67 8.40 -3.15 -7.26
CA GLU A 67 8.99 -1.83 -7.47
C GLU A 67 8.92 -0.96 -6.21
N GLN A 68 7.83 -1.02 -5.44
CA GLN A 68 7.74 -0.28 -4.17
C GLN A 68 8.68 -0.84 -3.10
N ILE A 69 8.89 -2.15 -3.07
CA ILE A 69 9.88 -2.79 -2.18
C ILE A 69 11.29 -2.34 -2.56
N ASP A 70 11.61 -2.31 -3.85
CA ASP A 70 12.92 -1.89 -4.34
C ASP A 70 13.16 -0.39 -4.16
N LEU A 71 12.13 0.44 -4.35
CA LEU A 71 12.15 1.86 -4.03
C LEU A 71 12.45 2.07 -2.53
N TRP A 72 11.81 1.30 -1.66
CA TRP A 72 12.04 1.37 -0.21
C TRP A 72 13.48 0.98 0.14
N LYS A 73 14.02 -0.12 -0.40
CA LYS A 73 15.37 -0.61 -0.10
C LYS A 73 16.50 0.33 -0.54
N LYS A 74 16.26 1.17 -1.54
CA LYS A 74 17.26 2.12 -2.07
C LYS A 74 17.39 3.40 -1.23
N ASN A 75 16.44 3.66 -0.33
CA ASN A 75 16.39 4.86 0.52
C ASN A 75 16.58 4.50 1.99
#